data_AF-A0A3D4X1B9-F1
#
_entry.id   AF-A0A3D4X1B9-F1
#
_cell.length_a   1.000
_cell.length_b   1.000
_cell.length_c   1.000
_cell.angle_alpha   90.00
_cell.angle_beta   90.00
_cell.angle_gamma   90.00
#
_symmetry.space_group_name_H-M   'P 1'
#
loop_
_entity.id
_entity.type
_entity.pdbx_description
1 polymer ?
#
loop_
_entity_poly.entity_id
_entity_poly.type
_entity_poly.pdbx_seq_one_letter_code
_entity_poly.pdbx_strand_id
1 'polypeptide(L)' 'MSVELMLNAVNLILVTSDSIRQQMTGQVFALFVIVIAAAEVGVGLALVLRLFRLRANINVDEVELG' A
#
# COMPACT_ATOMS: atom_id res chain seq x y z
N MET A 1 -4.98 5.11 2.75
CA MET A 1 -4.62 6.20 1.82
C MET A 1 -3.18 6.67 1.94
N SER A 2 -2.61 6.87 3.14
CA SER A 2 -1.18 7.26 3.25
C SER A 2 -0.22 6.18 2.74
N VAL A 3 -0.53 4.90 2.95
CA VAL A 3 0.31 3.77 2.49
C VAL A 3 0.36 3.69 0.97
N GLU A 4 -0.77 3.90 0.30
CA GLU A 4 -0.90 3.89 -1.16
C GLU A 4 -0.12 5.05 -1.79
N LEU A 5 -0.10 6.22 -1.14
CA LEU A 5 0.76 7.34 -1.55
C LEU A 5 2.24 7.02 -1.38
N MET A 6 2.63 6.36 -0.28
CA MET A 6 4.00 5.93 -0.06
C MET A 6 4.45 4.89 -1.09
N LEU A 7 3.61 3.91 -1.43
CA LEU A 7 3.91 2.90 -2.46
C LEU A 7 4.03 3.52 -3.86
N ASN A 8 3.21 4.53 -4.19
CA ASN A 8 3.38 5.29 -5.43
C ASN A 8 4.67 6.10 -5.47
N ALA A 9 5.09 6.68 -4.34
CA ALA A 9 6.38 7.37 -4.25
C ALA A 9 7.55 6.39 -4.48
N VAL A 10 7.47 5.17 -3.93
CA VAL A 10 8.46 4.11 -4.18
C VAL A 10 8.50 3.74 -5.68
N ASN A 11 7.34 3.59 -6.33
CA ASN A 11 7.28 3.32 -7.77
C ASN A 11 7.95 4.43 -8.60
N LEU A 12 7.71 5.69 -8.25
CA LEU A 12 8.35 6.82 -8.91
C LEU A 12 9.88 6.76 -8.77
N ILE A 13 10.37 6.51 -7.55
CA ILE A 13 11.81 6.38 -7.31
C ILE A 13 12.41 5.24 -8.14
N LEU A 14 11.77 4.07 -8.17
CA LEU A 14 12.24 2.90 -8.92
C LEU A 14 12.34 3.19 -10.42
N VAL A 15 11.29 3.75 -11.02
CA VAL A 15 11.25 4.06 -12.46
C VAL A 15 12.24 5.16 -12.83
N THR A 16 12.34 6.23 -12.03
CA THR A 16 13.29 7.31 -12.28
C THR A 16 14.74 6.85 -12.12
N SER A 17 15.01 6.01 -11.11
CA SER A 17 16.32 5.39 -10.86
C SER A 17 16.80 4.54 -12.04
N ASP A 18 15.89 3.79 -12.67
CA ASP A 18 16.15 3.00 -13.87
C ASP A 18 16.40 3.87 -15.10
N SER A 19 15.60 4.93 -15.29
CA SER A 19 15.75 5.88 -16.38
C SER A 19 17.15 6.50 -16.42
N ILE A 20 17.69 6.85 -15.24
CA ILE A 20 19.05 7.42 -15.11
C ILE A 20 20.14 6.39 -15.42
N ARG A 21 19.96 5.12 -15.03
CA ARG A 21 20.97 4.06 -15.17
C ARG A 21 20.83 3.24 -16.46
N GLN A 22 19.82 3.51 -17.28
CA GLN A 22 19.43 2.72 -18.45
C GLN A 22 19.26 1.23 -18.12
N GLN A 23 18.59 0.96 -17.00
CA GLN A 23 18.22 -0.39 -16.57
C GLN A 23 16.70 -0.57 -16.67
N MET A 24 16.24 -1.82 -16.60
CA MET A 24 14.80 -2.16 -16.63
C MET A 24 14.31 -2.82 -15.34
N THR A 25 15.20 -3.05 -14.37
CA THR A 25 14.89 -3.80 -13.14
C THR A 25 13.91 -3.07 -12.23
N GLY A 26 14.07 -1.76 -12.05
CA GLY A 26 13.15 -0.89 -11.31
C GLY A 26 11.76 -0.79 -11.96
N GLN A 27 11.66 -0.78 -13.30
CA GLN A 27 10.36 -0.83 -13.98
C GLN A 27 9.64 -2.16 -13.73
N VAL A 28 10.36 -3.29 -13.78
CA VAL A 28 9.81 -4.62 -13.44
C VAL A 28 9.36 -4.65 -11.98
N PHE A 29 10.16 -4.12 -11.05
CA PHE A 29 9.80 -4.06 -9.63
C PHE A 29 8.57 -3.17 -9.37
N ALA A 30 8.44 -2.04 -10.06
CA ALA A 30 7.29 -1.16 -9.94
C ALA A 30 5.98 -1.87 -10.31
N LEU A 31 6.01 -2.76 -11.32
CA LEU A 31 4.85 -3.60 -11.67
C LEU A 31 4.45 -4.51 -10.50
N PHE A 32 5.40 -5.16 -9.84
CA PHE A 32 5.12 -6.00 -8.68
C PHE A 32 4.57 -5.20 -7.50
N VAL A 33 5.11 -3.99 -7.25
CA VAL A 33 4.59 -3.10 -6.20
C VAL A 33 3.15 -2.70 -6.48
N ILE A 34 2.78 -2.40 -7.72
CA ILE A 34 1.38 -2.10 -8.10
C ILE A 34 0.46 -3.30 -7.79
N VAL A 35 0.89 -4.52 -8.12
CA VAL A 35 0.12 -5.75 -7.84
C VAL A 35 -0.06 -5.94 -6.33
N ILE A 36 1.00 -5.74 -5.54
CA ILE A 36 0.95 -5.83 -4.07
C ILE A 36 0.01 -4.76 -3.50
N ALA A 37 0.11 -3.51 -3.97
CA ALA A 37 -0.76 -2.42 -3.53
C ALA A 37 -2.25 -2.72 -3.80
N ALA A 38 -2.55 -3.30 -4.97
CA ALA A 38 -3.91 -3.72 -5.30
C ALA A 38 -4.41 -4.84 -4.37
N ALA A 39 -3.56 -5.82 -4.05
CA ALA A 39 -3.90 -6.89 -3.12
C ALA A 39 -4.09 -6.37 -1.67
N GLU A 40 -3.21 -5.48 -1.22
CA GLU A 40 -3.24 -4.88 0.11
C GLU A 40 -4.55 -4.11 0.35
N VAL A 41 -4.98 -3.27 -0.60
CA VAL A 41 -6.24 -2.49 -0.49
C VAL A 41 -7.44 -3.40 -0.21
N GLY A 42 -7.50 -4.57 -0.85
CA GLY A 42 -8.57 -5.54 -0.60
C GLY A 42 -8.56 -6.07 0.84
N VAL A 43 -7.38 -6.42 1.36
CA VAL A 43 -7.22 -6.91 2.73
C VAL A 43 -7.47 -5.80 3.76
N GLY A 44 -6.93 -4.60 3.53
CA GLY A 44 -7.10 -3.44 4.38
C GLY A 44 -8.57 -3.04 4.51
N LEU A 45 -9.30 -2.99 3.39
CA LEU A 45 -10.73 -2.68 3.41
C LEU A 45 -11.54 -3.77 4.14
N ALA A 46 -11.24 -5.05 3.90
CA ALA A 46 -11.89 -6.15 4.61
C ALA A 46 -11.70 -6.04 6.14
N LEU A 47 -10.50 -5.65 6.57
CA LEU A 47 -10.17 -5.45 7.98
C LEU A 47 -10.89 -4.23 8.58
N VAL A 48 -10.92 -3.10 7.87
CA VAL A 48 -11.66 -1.90 8.28
C VAL A 48 -13.16 -2.19 8.41
N LEU A 49 -13.75 -2.87 7.43
CA LEU A 49 -15.17 -3.25 7.48
C LEU A 49 -15.47 -4.20 8.63
N ARG A 50 -14.58 -5.17 8.89
CA ARG A 50 -14.69 -6.08 10.04
C ARG A 50 -14.67 -5.30 11.36
N LEU A 51 -13.73 -4.37 11.51
CA LEU A 51 -13.59 -3.54 12.71
C LEU A 51 -14.84 -2.68 12.92
N PHE A 52 -15.30 -2.01 11.86
CA PHE A 52 -16.50 -1.18 11.92
C PHE A 52 -17.75 -1.99 12.29
N ARG A 53 -17.90 -3.23 11.79
CA ARG A 53 -19.01 -4.11 12.18
C ARG A 53 -18.98 -4.51 13.65
N LEU A 54 -17.80 -4.58 14.28
CA LEU A 54 -17.65 -4.97 15.68
C LEU A 54 -17.77 -3.80 16.64
N ARG A 55 -17.29 -2.61 16.25
CA ARG A 55 -17.13 -1.47 17.17
C ARG A 55 -17.91 -0.21 16.76
N ALA A 56 -18.53 -0.20 15.57
CA ALA A 56 -19.16 0.99 14.97
C ALA A 56 -18.24 2.23 14.87
N ASN A 57 -16.93 2.04 15.09
CA ASN A 57 -15.87 3.04 15.02
C ASN A 57 -14.65 2.44 14.31
N ILE A 58 -13.91 3.27 13.61
CA ILE A 58 -12.64 2.95 12.93
C ILE A 58 -11.44 3.65 13.55
N ASN A 59 -11.61 4.38 14.67
CA ASN A 59 -10.50 4.98 15.40
C ASN A 59 -9.58 3.88 15.93
N VAL A 60 -8.36 3.84 15.40
CA VAL A 60 -7.35 2.85 15.76
C VAL A 60 -6.75 3.09 17.15
N ASP A 61 -6.79 4.33 17.66
CA ASP A 61 -6.26 4.66 19.00
C ASP A 61 -7.14 4.10 20.13
N GLU A 62 -8.41 3.79 19.84
CA GLU A 62 -9.38 3.20 20.76
C GLU A 62 -9.39 1.66 20.72
N VAL A 63 -8.51 1.05 19.91
CA VAL A 63 -8.41 -0.40 19.80
C VAL A 63 -7.57 -0.95 20.95
N GLU A 64 -8.24 -1.37 22.03
CA GLU A 64 -7.59 -2.14 23.10
C GLU A 64 -7.13 -3.51 22.57
N LEU A 65 -5.82 -3.71 22.57
CA LEU A 65 -5.15 -5.00 22.40
C LEU A 65 -5.10 -5.64 23.80
N GLY A 66 -6.14 -6.40 24.14
CA GLY A 66 -6.25 -7.07 25.44
C GLY A 66 -5.06 -7.96 25.79
#